data_AF-A0A4R6Q567-F1
#
_entry.id   AF-A0A4R6Q567-F1
#
_cell.length_a   1.000
_cell.length_b   1.000
_cell.length_c   1.000
_cell.angle_alpha   90.00
_cell.angle_beta   90.00
_cell.angle_gamma   90.00
#
_symmetry.space_group_name_H-M   'P 1'
#
loop_
_entity.id
_entity.type
_entity.pdbx_description
1 polymer ?
#
loop_
_entity_poly.entity_id
_entity_poly.type
_entity_poly.pdbx_seq_one_letter_code
_entity_poly.pdbx_strand_id
1 'polypeptide(L)'
;MKKIIFYALSLTFLVFGQTFAQSVAEQNLNEAKVVAEDIKVQVTNSRKAINLLVKQLTVLGNPNVTSFSNNMNAAYNNRDANANDVITYVNTASAASAIQFDATVVLTTADQIIDENDFVTFNLTNQMIAAVTSNNTTLALNLVAPLRSSLTRQFNKANKIITDVNAIISQIKTYNVCINIVDNNGNPSTYNAGFYAQNEATGEYFYTGNPSDQDYGYGNCFYNLAPGTYIFGSFQDYFCGTSSATVTLSDSLLNEDNTIEVTLVVWCE
;
A
#
# COMPACT_ATOMS: atom_id res chain seq x y z
N MET A 1 -4.26 -0.62 -24.35
CA MET A 1 -4.47 0.81 -24.02
C MET A 1 -3.10 1.39 -23.69
N LYS A 2 -2.70 2.49 -24.33
CA LYS A 2 -1.37 3.10 -24.17
C LYS A 2 -1.24 3.68 -22.75
N LYS A 3 -0.31 3.16 -21.94
CA LYS A 3 0.03 3.73 -20.64
C LYS A 3 0.86 4.99 -20.89
N ILE A 4 0.35 6.15 -20.48
CA ILE A 4 1.08 7.42 -20.50
C ILE A 4 1.88 7.48 -19.20
N ILE A 5 3.19 7.34 -19.30
CA ILE A 5 4.12 7.45 -18.17
C ILE A 5 4.47 8.94 -18.04
N PHE A 6 3.96 9.59 -16.99
CA PHE A 6 4.43 10.92 -16.60
C PHE A 6 5.71 10.77 -15.77
N TYR A 7 6.84 11.17 -16.35
CA TYR A 7 8.07 11.40 -15.60
C TYR A 7 7.93 12.71 -14.82
N ALA A 8 7.94 12.64 -13.50
CA ALA A 8 7.95 13.82 -12.63
C ALA A 8 9.40 14.29 -12.41
N LEU A 9 9.69 15.49 -12.91
CA LEU A 9 10.95 16.22 -12.72
C LEU A 9 10.97 16.79 -11.29
N SER A 10 11.88 16.31 -10.43
CA SER A 10 12.04 16.84 -9.07
C SER A 10 12.88 18.12 -9.10
N LEU A 11 12.25 19.28 -8.91
CA LEU A 11 12.93 20.51 -8.47
C LEU A 11 12.44 20.90 -7.07
N THR A 12 13.41 21.10 -6.19
CA THR A 12 13.33 21.44 -4.77
C THR A 12 12.40 22.62 -4.44
N PHE A 13 11.39 22.36 -3.59
CA PHE A 13 10.70 23.36 -2.76
C PHE A 13 10.47 22.75 -1.36
N LEU A 14 11.21 23.25 -0.37
CA LEU A 14 11.49 22.58 0.92
C LEU A 14 10.35 22.58 1.96
N VAL A 15 9.12 22.98 1.62
CA VAL A 15 7.96 22.88 2.54
C VAL A 15 6.69 22.40 1.82
N PHE A 16 6.54 22.71 0.53
CA PHE A 16 5.47 22.18 -0.34
C PHE A 16 5.63 20.70 -0.71
N GLY A 17 6.81 20.12 -0.47
CA GLY A 17 7.13 18.76 -0.88
C GLY A 17 6.40 17.68 -0.10
N GLN A 18 6.11 17.87 1.19
CA GLN A 18 5.75 16.74 2.06
C GLN A 18 4.36 16.16 1.81
N THR A 19 3.34 17.00 1.61
CA THR A 19 1.95 16.53 1.39
C THR A 19 1.77 15.92 0.00
N PHE A 20 2.33 16.56 -1.03
CA PHE A 20 2.37 16.03 -2.38
C PHE A 20 3.18 14.72 -2.44
N ALA A 21 4.34 14.67 -1.80
CA ALA A 21 5.17 13.47 -1.82
C ALA A 21 4.55 12.31 -1.03
N GLN A 22 3.79 12.60 0.04
CA GLN A 22 3.03 11.59 0.77
C GLN A 22 1.87 11.02 -0.06
N SER A 23 1.15 11.86 -0.80
CA SER A 23 0.12 11.40 -1.75
C SER A 23 0.70 10.56 -2.89
N VAL A 24 1.88 10.95 -3.42
CA VAL A 24 2.61 10.16 -4.42
C VAL A 24 3.03 8.80 -3.86
N ALA A 25 3.50 8.75 -2.62
CA ALA A 25 3.87 7.50 -1.96
C ALA A 25 2.68 6.55 -1.81
N GLU A 26 1.55 7.05 -1.31
CA GLU A 26 0.33 6.27 -1.17
C GLU A 26 -0.21 5.78 -2.53
N GLN A 27 -0.18 6.63 -3.57
CA GLN A 27 -0.59 6.24 -4.91
C GLN A 27 0.26 5.07 -5.44
N ASN A 28 1.59 5.15 -5.33
CA ASN A 28 2.48 4.09 -5.80
C ASN A 28 2.28 2.79 -5.00
N LEU A 29 2.06 2.86 -3.69
CA LEU A 29 1.74 1.66 -2.90
C LEU A 29 0.40 1.04 -3.32
N ASN A 30 -0.60 1.85 -3.64
CA ASN A 30 -1.85 1.35 -4.20
C ASN A 30 -1.65 0.66 -5.56
N GLU A 31 -0.81 1.22 -6.45
CA GLU A 31 -0.46 0.56 -7.71
C GLU A 31 0.30 -0.76 -7.48
N ALA A 32 1.24 -0.80 -6.53
CA ALA A 32 1.95 -2.03 -6.14
C ALA A 32 0.98 -3.14 -5.70
N LYS A 33 -0.05 -2.77 -4.94
CA LYS A 33 -1.13 -3.69 -4.54
C LYS A 33 -1.96 -4.18 -5.73
N VAL A 34 -2.30 -3.30 -6.68
CA VAL A 34 -3.04 -3.66 -7.90
C VAL A 34 -2.24 -4.67 -8.73
N VAL A 35 -0.96 -4.42 -8.99
CA VAL A 35 -0.15 -5.37 -9.77
C VAL A 35 0.10 -6.68 -9.02
N ALA A 36 0.15 -6.67 -7.69
CA ALA A 36 0.21 -7.89 -6.88
C ALA A 36 -1.08 -8.73 -6.98
N GLU A 37 -2.26 -8.08 -7.10
CA GLU A 37 -3.51 -8.77 -7.42
C GLU A 37 -3.47 -9.42 -8.82
N ASP A 38 -2.89 -8.73 -9.80
CA ASP A 38 -2.74 -9.30 -11.14
C ASP A 38 -1.82 -10.52 -11.16
N ILE A 39 -0.78 -10.60 -10.30
CA ILE A 39 0.03 -11.83 -10.15
C ILE A 39 -0.87 -13.03 -9.78
N LYS A 40 -1.84 -12.85 -8.86
CA LYS A 40 -2.79 -13.91 -8.46
C LYS A 40 -3.68 -14.35 -9.62
N VAL A 41 -4.13 -13.40 -10.45
CA VAL A 41 -4.88 -13.68 -11.66
C VAL A 41 -4.06 -14.55 -12.62
N GLN A 42 -2.79 -14.21 -12.84
CA GLN A 42 -1.93 -14.97 -13.74
C GLN A 42 -1.56 -16.36 -13.19
N VAL A 43 -1.40 -16.52 -11.88
CA VAL A 43 -1.28 -17.84 -11.25
C VAL A 43 -2.51 -18.69 -11.57
N THR A 44 -3.70 -18.11 -11.48
CA THR A 44 -4.96 -18.79 -11.78
C THR A 44 -5.03 -19.22 -13.25
N ASN A 45 -4.54 -18.38 -14.17
CA ASN A 45 -4.46 -18.72 -15.60
C ASN A 45 -3.52 -19.91 -15.86
N SER A 46 -2.33 -19.94 -15.23
CA SER A 46 -1.43 -21.10 -15.31
C SER A 46 -2.06 -22.38 -14.76
N ARG A 47 -2.77 -22.30 -13.63
CA ARG A 47 -3.49 -23.46 -13.07
C ARG A 47 -4.57 -23.97 -14.03
N LYS A 48 -5.31 -23.10 -14.72
CA LYS A 48 -6.28 -23.48 -15.75
C LYS A 48 -5.60 -24.20 -16.92
N ALA A 49 -4.45 -23.71 -17.39
CA ALA A 49 -3.67 -24.37 -18.45
C ALA A 49 -3.22 -25.77 -18.04
N ILE A 50 -2.71 -25.93 -16.82
CA ILE A 50 -2.33 -27.24 -16.26
C ILE A 50 -3.55 -28.17 -16.20
N ASN A 51 -4.69 -27.70 -15.67
CA ASN A 51 -5.90 -28.52 -15.56
C ASN A 51 -6.41 -28.99 -16.92
N LEU A 52 -6.36 -28.12 -17.93
CA LEU A 52 -6.73 -28.47 -19.30
C LEU A 52 -5.79 -29.54 -19.86
N LEU A 53 -4.48 -29.38 -19.71
CA LEU A 53 -3.52 -30.37 -20.17
C LEU A 53 -3.72 -31.72 -19.47
N VAL A 54 -3.93 -31.74 -18.15
CA VAL A 54 -4.22 -32.97 -17.41
C VAL A 54 -5.46 -33.67 -17.96
N LYS A 55 -6.55 -32.94 -18.20
CA LYS A 55 -7.76 -33.50 -18.81
C LYS A 55 -7.47 -34.10 -20.19
N GLN A 56 -6.65 -33.43 -21.00
CA GLN A 56 -6.28 -33.95 -22.32
C GLN A 56 -5.41 -35.21 -22.23
N LEU A 57 -4.52 -35.29 -21.24
CA LEU A 57 -3.66 -36.46 -21.01
C LEU A 57 -4.41 -37.67 -20.47
N THR A 58 -5.41 -37.48 -19.60
CA THR A 58 -6.04 -38.59 -18.87
C THR A 58 -7.42 -38.98 -19.38
N VAL A 59 -8.16 -38.07 -20.01
CA VAL A 59 -9.55 -38.32 -20.42
C VAL A 59 -9.72 -38.27 -21.94
N LEU A 60 -9.18 -37.23 -22.58
CA LEU A 60 -9.46 -36.99 -24.00
C LEU A 60 -8.48 -37.71 -24.94
N GLY A 61 -7.27 -38.05 -24.46
CA GLY A 61 -6.24 -38.73 -25.25
C GLY A 61 -5.62 -37.88 -26.36
N ASN A 62 -5.79 -36.55 -26.33
CA ASN A 62 -5.31 -35.63 -27.36
C ASN A 62 -4.61 -34.39 -26.77
N PRO A 63 -3.46 -34.55 -26.08
CA PRO A 63 -2.75 -33.44 -25.44
C PRO A 63 -2.34 -32.35 -26.44
N ASN A 64 -2.67 -31.09 -26.13
CA ASN A 64 -2.28 -29.93 -26.93
C ASN A 64 -1.14 -29.18 -26.23
N VAL A 65 0.09 -29.65 -26.49
CA VAL A 65 1.30 -29.07 -25.90
C VAL A 65 1.53 -27.61 -26.28
N THR A 66 1.17 -27.22 -27.52
CA THR A 66 1.31 -25.83 -28.00
C THR A 66 0.41 -24.88 -27.22
N SER A 67 -0.85 -25.24 -27.03
CA SER A 67 -1.80 -24.43 -26.26
C SER A 67 -1.38 -24.33 -24.78
N PHE A 68 -0.91 -25.43 -24.19
CA PHE A 68 -0.35 -25.42 -22.84
C PHE A 68 0.85 -24.46 -22.72
N SER A 69 1.85 -24.62 -23.60
CA SER A 69 3.06 -23.80 -23.63
C SER A 69 2.74 -22.31 -23.78
N ASN A 70 1.91 -21.94 -24.75
CA ASN A 70 1.53 -20.55 -25.00
C ASN A 70 0.86 -19.91 -23.77
N ASN A 71 -0.06 -20.63 -23.12
CA ASN A 71 -0.75 -20.12 -21.93
C ASN A 71 0.19 -19.99 -20.73
N MET A 72 1.10 -20.95 -20.54
CA MET A 72 2.09 -20.88 -19.45
C MET A 72 3.07 -19.72 -19.65
N ASN A 73 3.58 -19.53 -20.87
CA ASN A 73 4.51 -18.45 -21.21
C ASN A 73 3.87 -17.06 -21.13
N ALA A 74 2.62 -16.92 -21.61
CA ALA A 74 1.88 -15.67 -21.48
C ALA A 74 1.67 -15.30 -20.00
N ALA A 75 1.29 -16.27 -19.17
CA ALA A 75 1.11 -16.03 -17.74
C ALA A 75 2.45 -15.77 -17.02
N TYR A 76 3.54 -16.42 -17.43
CA TYR A 76 4.90 -16.17 -16.95
C TYR A 76 5.32 -14.71 -17.18
N ASN A 77 5.24 -14.23 -18.43
CA ASN A 77 5.67 -12.87 -18.78
C ASN A 77 4.89 -11.80 -17.97
N ASN A 78 3.59 -12.02 -17.77
CA ASN A 78 2.79 -11.09 -16.98
C ASN A 78 3.11 -11.14 -15.48
N ARG A 79 3.35 -12.33 -14.90
CA ARG A 79 3.78 -12.42 -13.48
C ARG A 79 5.13 -11.76 -13.26
N ASP A 80 6.05 -11.99 -14.17
CA ASP A 80 7.40 -11.42 -14.10
C ASP A 80 7.38 -9.89 -14.18
N ALA A 81 6.67 -9.35 -15.18
CA ALA A 81 6.48 -7.91 -15.32
C ALA A 81 5.79 -7.31 -14.08
N ASN A 82 4.73 -7.94 -13.57
CA ASN A 82 4.01 -7.43 -12.41
C ASN A 82 4.86 -7.48 -11.12
N ALA A 83 5.69 -8.50 -10.93
CA ALA A 83 6.60 -8.57 -9.79
C ALA A 83 7.67 -7.46 -9.85
N ASN A 84 8.22 -7.21 -11.04
CA ASN A 84 9.11 -6.05 -11.28
C ASN A 84 8.40 -4.71 -11.07
N ASP A 85 7.12 -4.59 -11.45
CA ASP A 85 6.31 -3.40 -11.20
C ASP A 85 6.08 -3.20 -9.69
N VAL A 86 5.86 -4.25 -8.89
CA VAL A 86 5.81 -4.14 -7.41
C VAL A 86 7.09 -3.49 -6.89
N ILE A 87 8.26 -4.00 -7.29
CA ILE A 87 9.57 -3.47 -6.88
C ILE A 87 9.69 -2.00 -7.25
N THR A 88 9.31 -1.66 -8.49
CA THR A 88 9.39 -0.29 -9.02
C THR A 88 8.51 0.68 -8.24
N TYR A 89 7.25 0.33 -8.03
CA TYR A 89 6.29 1.18 -7.32
C TYR A 89 6.66 1.33 -5.85
N VAL A 90 7.07 0.26 -5.18
CA VAL A 90 7.46 0.32 -3.76
C VAL A 90 8.72 1.17 -3.56
N ASN A 91 9.72 1.05 -4.43
CA ASN A 91 10.90 1.91 -4.38
C ASN A 91 10.55 3.38 -4.65
N THR A 92 9.65 3.64 -5.62
CA THR A 92 9.17 5.00 -5.91
C THR A 92 8.43 5.59 -4.71
N ALA A 93 7.60 4.79 -4.04
CA ALA A 93 6.90 5.20 -2.83
C ALA A 93 7.86 5.49 -1.68
N SER A 94 8.87 4.64 -1.48
CA SER A 94 9.90 4.81 -0.45
C SER A 94 10.71 6.09 -0.66
N ALA A 95 11.07 6.40 -1.91
CA ALA A 95 11.78 7.63 -2.26
C ALA A 95 10.92 8.90 -2.12
N ALA A 96 9.59 8.78 -2.29
CA ALA A 96 8.68 9.91 -2.19
C ALA A 96 8.19 10.18 -0.76
N SER A 97 8.00 9.15 0.07
CA SER A 97 7.32 9.34 1.36
C SER A 97 8.09 10.24 2.32
N ALA A 98 7.37 11.15 2.98
CA ALA A 98 7.92 11.97 4.06
C ALA A 98 8.05 11.17 5.37
N ILE A 99 7.28 10.08 5.51
CA ILE A 99 7.31 9.18 6.66
C ILE A 99 8.10 7.94 6.27
N GLN A 100 9.22 7.69 6.96
CA GLN A 100 10.04 6.52 6.68
C GLN A 100 9.29 5.22 6.99
N PHE A 101 9.42 4.23 6.10
CA PHE A 101 8.91 2.88 6.27
C PHE A 101 9.90 1.85 5.72
N ASP A 102 9.82 0.63 6.25
CA ASP A 102 10.65 -0.49 5.78
C ASP A 102 9.95 -1.22 4.61
N ALA A 103 10.59 -1.19 3.44
CA ALA A 103 10.13 -1.87 2.24
C ALA A 103 10.74 -3.27 2.03
N THR A 104 11.73 -3.66 2.85
CA THR A 104 12.61 -4.81 2.61
C THR A 104 11.84 -6.11 2.39
N VAL A 105 10.81 -6.35 3.21
CA VAL A 105 10.01 -7.57 3.14
C VAL A 105 9.22 -7.66 1.84
N VAL A 106 8.65 -6.53 1.37
CA VAL A 106 7.89 -6.48 0.13
C VAL A 106 8.80 -6.73 -1.07
N LEU A 107 9.95 -6.03 -1.13
CA LEU A 107 10.92 -6.15 -2.21
C LEU A 107 11.47 -7.58 -2.31
N THR A 108 11.92 -8.14 -1.18
CA THR A 108 12.42 -9.53 -1.11
C THR A 108 11.35 -10.53 -1.52
N THR A 109 10.09 -10.30 -1.15
CA THR A 109 8.99 -11.21 -1.52
C THR A 109 8.70 -11.14 -3.03
N ALA A 110 8.81 -9.96 -3.64
CA ALA A 110 8.65 -9.78 -5.09
C ALA A 110 9.80 -10.46 -5.87
N ASP A 111 11.05 -10.30 -5.44
CA ASP A 111 12.20 -11.01 -6.02
C ASP A 111 12.02 -12.54 -5.95
N GLN A 112 11.55 -13.05 -4.81
CA GLN A 112 11.25 -14.48 -4.67
C GLN A 112 10.13 -14.96 -5.61
N ILE A 113 9.19 -14.10 -6.01
CA ILE A 113 8.21 -14.45 -7.03
C ILE A 113 8.89 -14.59 -8.38
N ILE A 114 9.81 -13.70 -8.75
CA ILE A 114 10.59 -13.75 -10.00
C ILE A 114 11.36 -15.08 -10.06
N ASP A 115 12.14 -15.39 -9.02
CA ASP A 115 12.91 -16.65 -8.93
C ASP A 115 12.01 -17.89 -9.04
N GLU A 116 10.87 -17.91 -8.33
CA GLU A 116 9.92 -19.01 -8.42
C GLU A 116 9.23 -19.10 -9.80
N ASN A 117 9.02 -17.97 -10.47
CA ASN A 117 8.41 -17.90 -11.79
C ASN A 117 9.36 -18.47 -12.86
N ASP A 118 10.65 -18.16 -12.77
CA ASP A 118 11.71 -18.74 -13.58
C ASP A 118 11.82 -20.26 -13.38
N PHE A 119 11.78 -20.72 -12.13
CA PHE A 119 11.76 -22.15 -11.84
C PHE A 119 10.53 -22.85 -12.44
N VAL A 120 9.34 -22.26 -12.34
CA VAL A 120 8.12 -22.82 -12.94
C VAL A 120 8.23 -22.92 -14.46
N THR A 121 8.76 -21.90 -15.12
CA THR A 121 8.81 -21.85 -16.59
C THR A 121 9.98 -22.66 -17.15
N PHE A 122 11.21 -22.30 -16.77
CA PHE A 122 12.40 -22.85 -17.39
C PHE A 122 12.70 -24.28 -16.95
N ASN A 123 12.21 -24.69 -15.78
CA ASN A 123 12.37 -26.04 -15.28
C ASN A 123 11.10 -26.87 -15.50
N LEU A 124 10.04 -26.62 -14.73
CA LEU A 124 8.89 -27.53 -14.68
C LEU A 124 8.05 -27.53 -15.96
N THR A 125 7.78 -26.35 -16.54
CA THR A 125 6.97 -26.23 -17.76
C THR A 125 7.68 -26.84 -18.96
N ASN A 126 8.98 -26.59 -19.12
CA ASN A 126 9.79 -27.20 -20.17
C ASN A 126 9.87 -28.73 -20.03
N GLN A 127 10.05 -29.25 -18.82
CA GLN A 127 10.01 -30.70 -18.57
C GLN A 127 8.63 -31.29 -18.93
N MET A 128 7.54 -30.60 -18.59
CA MET A 128 6.19 -31.03 -18.95
C MET A 128 6.01 -31.08 -20.47
N ILE A 129 6.46 -30.04 -21.18
CA ILE A 129 6.41 -29.99 -22.65
C ILE A 129 7.18 -31.18 -23.25
N ALA A 130 8.42 -31.43 -22.79
CA ALA A 130 9.23 -32.54 -23.26
C ALA A 130 8.59 -33.90 -22.98
N ALA A 131 8.00 -34.08 -21.79
CA ALA A 131 7.29 -35.31 -21.42
C ALA A 131 6.07 -35.56 -22.32
N VAL A 132 5.27 -34.53 -22.61
CA VAL A 132 4.12 -34.64 -23.51
C VAL A 132 4.56 -34.94 -24.94
N THR A 133 5.58 -34.24 -25.46
CA THR A 133 6.10 -34.45 -26.82
C THR A 133 6.70 -35.84 -27.02
N SER A 134 7.31 -36.42 -25.98
CA SER A 134 7.83 -37.79 -25.99
C SER A 134 6.77 -38.86 -25.68
N ASN A 135 5.49 -38.48 -25.58
CA ASN A 135 4.37 -39.35 -25.20
C ASN A 135 4.56 -40.05 -23.84
N ASN A 136 5.33 -39.44 -22.94
CA ASN A 136 5.58 -39.94 -21.59
C ASN A 136 4.54 -39.36 -20.61
N THR A 137 3.32 -39.90 -20.68
CA THR A 137 2.19 -39.44 -19.86
C THR A 137 2.45 -39.58 -18.36
N THR A 138 3.14 -40.64 -17.91
CA THR A 138 3.47 -40.83 -16.49
C THR A 138 4.35 -39.71 -15.96
N LEU A 139 5.41 -39.34 -16.69
CA LEU A 139 6.26 -38.22 -16.29
C LEU A 139 5.51 -36.90 -16.31
N ALA A 140 4.70 -36.65 -17.36
CA ALA A 140 3.87 -35.45 -17.45
C ALA A 140 2.94 -35.32 -16.23
N LEU A 141 2.25 -36.40 -15.84
CA LEU A 141 1.37 -36.38 -14.67
C LEU A 141 2.12 -36.17 -13.35
N ASN A 142 3.34 -36.70 -13.21
CA ASN A 142 4.17 -36.48 -12.02
C ASN A 142 4.60 -35.01 -11.85
N LEU A 143 4.71 -34.25 -12.94
CA LEU A 143 5.08 -32.83 -12.92
C LEU A 143 3.93 -31.89 -12.50
N VAL A 144 2.69 -32.37 -12.50
CA VAL A 144 1.50 -31.56 -12.14
C VAL A 144 1.56 -31.06 -10.70
N ALA A 145 1.92 -31.93 -9.76
CA ALA A 145 1.96 -31.56 -8.34
C ALA A 145 3.05 -30.51 -8.04
N PRO A 146 4.31 -30.67 -8.50
CA PRO A 146 5.33 -29.62 -8.38
C PRO A 146 4.94 -28.27 -9.00
N LEU A 147 4.31 -28.27 -10.18
CA LEU A 147 3.80 -27.06 -10.83
C LEU A 147 2.75 -26.36 -9.97
N ARG A 148 1.73 -27.10 -9.54
CA ARG A 148 0.65 -26.55 -8.69
C ARG A 148 1.18 -26.04 -7.35
N SER A 149 2.13 -26.75 -6.75
CA SER A 149 2.75 -26.33 -5.49
C SER A 149 3.49 -25.00 -5.65
N SER A 150 4.32 -24.88 -6.69
CA SER A 150 5.08 -23.64 -6.95
C SER A 150 4.16 -22.46 -7.27
N LEU A 151 3.13 -22.67 -8.09
CA LEU A 151 2.10 -21.66 -8.35
C LEU A 151 1.34 -21.25 -7.07
N THR A 152 1.14 -22.17 -6.14
CA THR A 152 0.51 -21.86 -4.84
C THR A 152 1.39 -21.00 -3.96
N ARG A 153 2.70 -21.25 -3.94
CA ARG A 153 3.65 -20.40 -3.23
C ARG A 153 3.66 -18.98 -3.80
N GLN A 154 3.70 -18.81 -5.12
CA GLN A 154 3.60 -17.50 -5.77
C GLN A 154 2.30 -16.77 -5.40
N PHE A 155 1.15 -17.46 -5.40
CA PHE A 155 -0.13 -16.87 -4.98
C PHE A 155 -0.08 -16.37 -3.53
N ASN A 156 0.49 -17.17 -2.63
CA ASN A 156 0.59 -16.82 -1.22
C ASN A 156 1.58 -15.66 -0.99
N LYS A 157 2.69 -15.61 -1.74
CA LYS A 157 3.63 -14.48 -1.74
C LYS A 157 2.96 -13.20 -2.24
N ALA A 158 2.16 -13.27 -3.29
CA ALA A 158 1.39 -12.12 -3.77
C ALA A 158 0.38 -11.60 -2.72
N ASN A 159 -0.32 -12.50 -2.02
CA ASN A 159 -1.15 -12.11 -0.87
C ASN A 159 -0.33 -11.46 0.24
N LYS A 160 0.87 -11.98 0.52
CA LYS A 160 1.76 -11.39 1.52
C LYS A 160 2.17 -9.97 1.13
N ILE A 161 2.55 -9.73 -0.14
CA ILE A 161 2.83 -8.39 -0.66
C ILE A 161 1.63 -7.47 -0.42
N ILE A 162 0.41 -7.89 -0.75
CA ILE A 162 -0.80 -7.07 -0.53
C ILE A 162 -0.97 -6.72 0.95
N THR A 163 -0.80 -7.70 1.85
CA THR A 163 -0.89 -7.47 3.31
C THR A 163 0.17 -6.49 3.79
N ASP A 164 1.43 -6.71 3.42
CA ASP A 164 2.55 -5.87 3.85
C ASP A 164 2.44 -4.45 3.29
N VAL A 165 2.02 -4.30 2.02
CA VAL A 165 1.78 -2.99 1.39
C VAL A 165 0.64 -2.24 2.08
N ASN A 166 -0.47 -2.90 2.43
CA ASN A 166 -1.53 -2.24 3.20
C ASN A 166 -1.04 -1.79 4.60
N ALA A 167 -0.17 -2.58 5.23
CA ALA A 167 0.42 -2.19 6.51
C ALA A 167 1.30 -0.94 6.35
N ILE A 168 2.10 -0.86 5.27
CA ILE A 168 2.88 0.33 4.93
C ILE A 168 1.97 1.53 4.68
N ILE A 169 0.93 1.38 3.86
CA ILE A 169 -0.05 2.46 3.59
C ILE A 169 -0.60 3.01 4.91
N SER A 170 -1.01 2.13 5.83
CA SER A 170 -1.50 2.55 7.14
C SER A 170 -0.42 3.24 7.99
N GLN A 171 0.84 2.82 7.90
CA GLN A 171 1.96 3.40 8.64
C GLN A 171 2.29 4.83 8.17
N ILE A 172 2.10 5.12 6.89
CA ILE A 172 2.46 6.42 6.31
C ILE A 172 1.24 7.33 6.14
N LYS A 173 0.06 6.90 6.56
CA LYS A 173 -1.17 7.67 6.42
C LYS A 173 -1.10 8.92 7.30
N THR A 174 -1.45 10.06 6.73
CA THR A 174 -1.55 11.31 7.49
C THR A 174 -3.00 11.64 7.83
N TYR A 175 -3.20 12.35 8.93
CA TYR A 175 -4.51 12.69 9.47
C TYR A 175 -4.72 14.20 9.50
N ASN A 176 -5.91 14.63 9.08
CA ASN A 176 -6.38 15.98 9.34
C ASN A 176 -7.16 15.97 10.66
N VAL A 177 -6.86 16.93 11.53
CA VAL A 177 -7.45 16.98 12.88
C VAL A 177 -8.02 18.37 13.12
N CYS A 178 -9.29 18.48 13.49
CA CYS A 178 -9.93 19.76 13.78
C CYS A 178 -10.33 19.85 15.25
N ILE A 179 -10.07 21.01 15.85
CA ILE A 179 -10.47 21.32 17.22
C ILE A 179 -11.93 21.78 17.22
N ASN A 180 -12.74 21.09 18.01
CA ASN A 180 -14.08 21.53 18.38
C ASN A 180 -14.01 22.14 19.79
N ILE A 181 -14.61 23.31 19.97
CA ILE A 181 -14.44 24.11 21.18
C ILE A 181 -15.78 24.25 21.86
N VAL A 182 -15.83 23.91 23.14
CA VAL A 182 -17.05 23.96 23.94
C VAL A 182 -16.87 24.69 25.26
N ASP A 183 -17.94 25.24 25.81
CA ASP A 183 -17.97 25.74 27.19
C ASP A 183 -18.05 24.58 28.22
N ASN A 184 -18.04 24.91 29.50
CA ASN A 184 -18.15 23.92 30.60
C ASN A 184 -19.47 23.12 30.59
N ASN A 185 -20.48 23.56 29.84
CA ASN A 185 -21.76 22.86 29.67
C ASN A 185 -21.81 22.05 28.37
N GLY A 186 -20.75 22.06 27.56
CA GLY A 186 -20.68 21.38 26.26
C GLY A 186 -21.29 22.17 25.10
N ASN A 187 -21.66 23.45 25.28
CA ASN A 187 -22.17 24.27 24.17
C ASN A 187 -21.00 24.77 23.30
N PRO A 188 -21.16 24.85 21.96
CA PRO A 188 -20.12 25.40 21.09
C PRO A 188 -19.67 26.80 21.50
N SER A 189 -18.36 27.04 21.45
CA SER A 189 -17.73 28.32 21.79
C SER A 189 -16.95 28.87 20.61
N THR A 190 -16.89 30.20 20.50
CA THR A 190 -16.10 30.91 19.48
C THR A 190 -14.71 31.32 19.96
N TYR A 191 -14.27 30.81 21.12
CA TYR A 191 -12.94 31.09 21.66
C TYR A 191 -11.86 30.68 20.66
N ASN A 192 -10.88 31.53 20.41
CA ASN A 192 -9.78 31.25 19.49
C ASN A 192 -8.51 31.90 20.03
N ALA A 193 -7.58 31.09 20.53
CA ALA A 193 -6.32 31.53 21.11
C ALA A 193 -5.09 31.01 20.36
N GLY A 194 -5.30 30.45 19.16
CA GLY A 194 -4.30 29.63 18.48
C GLY A 194 -4.15 28.27 19.15
N PHE A 195 -4.20 27.22 18.35
CA PHE A 195 -4.09 25.85 18.84
C PHE A 195 -2.75 25.24 18.46
N TYR A 196 -2.31 24.31 19.29
CA TYR A 196 -1.15 23.48 19.01
C TYR A 196 -1.49 22.00 19.13
N ALA A 197 -0.74 21.19 18.41
CA ALA A 197 -0.62 19.76 18.62
C ALA A 197 0.85 19.45 18.90
N GLN A 198 1.17 18.84 20.03
CA GLN A 198 2.53 18.43 20.36
C GLN A 198 2.65 16.92 20.21
N ASN A 199 3.55 16.46 19.35
CA ASN A 199 3.85 15.02 19.24
C ASN A 199 4.55 14.54 20.51
N GLU A 200 3.99 13.56 21.22
CA GLU A 200 4.55 13.09 22.50
C GLU A 200 5.91 12.40 22.35
N ALA A 201 6.15 11.75 21.20
CA ALA A 201 7.39 11.00 20.98
C ALA A 201 8.56 11.92 20.62
N THR A 202 8.32 12.98 19.84
CA THR A 202 9.37 13.88 19.35
C THR A 202 9.44 15.21 20.11
N GLY A 203 8.36 15.59 20.80
CA GLY A 203 8.20 16.90 21.43
C GLY A 203 7.93 18.05 20.45
N GLU A 204 7.82 17.76 19.15
CA GLU A 204 7.60 18.74 18.09
C GLU A 204 6.19 19.35 18.17
N TYR A 205 6.10 20.67 17.95
CA TYR A 205 4.85 21.40 17.92
C TYR A 205 4.38 21.63 16.49
N PHE A 206 3.10 21.38 16.26
CA PHE A 206 2.37 21.66 15.04
C PHE A 206 1.31 22.72 15.33
N TYR A 207 1.03 23.55 14.33
CA TYR A 207 0.07 24.65 14.42
C TYR A 207 -1.07 24.42 13.42
N THR A 208 -2.20 25.06 13.68
CA THR A 208 -3.37 25.00 12.80
C THR A 208 -3.11 25.70 11.46
N GLY A 209 -3.98 25.45 10.48
CA GLY A 209 -3.81 25.92 9.11
C GLY A 209 -2.87 25.01 8.33
N ASN A 210 -2.93 25.12 7.01
CA ASN A 210 -2.02 24.39 6.15
C ASN A 210 -0.67 25.13 6.16
N PRO A 211 0.47 24.44 6.43
CA PRO A 211 1.81 25.06 6.41
C PRO A 211 2.16 25.79 5.11
N SER A 212 1.44 25.51 4.03
CA SER A 212 1.63 26.11 2.70
C SER A 212 0.78 27.35 2.44
N ASP A 213 -0.20 27.65 3.30
CA ASP A 213 -1.19 28.70 3.10
C ASP A 213 -0.90 29.91 4.00
N GLN A 214 -1.41 31.09 3.62
CA GLN A 214 -1.19 32.33 4.36
C GLN A 214 -1.83 32.33 5.76
N ASP A 215 -2.74 31.39 6.02
CA ASP A 215 -3.45 31.20 7.28
C ASP A 215 -2.77 30.17 8.20
N TYR A 216 -1.52 29.76 7.90
CA TYR A 216 -0.76 28.93 8.83
C TYR A 216 -0.61 29.63 10.20
N GLY A 217 -0.93 28.90 11.28
CA GLY A 217 -1.07 29.40 12.63
C GLY A 217 -2.46 29.91 12.99
N TYR A 218 -3.41 29.90 12.05
CA TYR A 218 -4.78 30.36 12.25
C TYR A 218 -5.80 29.22 12.02
N GLY A 219 -7.04 29.45 12.45
CA GLY A 219 -8.12 28.45 12.37
C GLY A 219 -8.05 27.39 13.48
N ASN A 220 -8.71 26.27 13.27
CA ASN A 220 -8.86 25.20 14.24
C ASN A 220 -8.46 23.81 13.70
N CYS A 221 -7.97 23.70 12.46
CA CYS A 221 -7.61 22.43 11.85
C CYS A 221 -6.10 22.30 11.61
N PHE A 222 -5.54 21.16 11.98
CA PHE A 222 -4.21 20.69 11.65
C PHE A 222 -4.29 19.80 10.42
N TYR A 223 -3.34 19.95 9.51
CA TYR A 223 -3.30 19.19 8.26
C TYR A 223 -2.12 18.24 8.22
N ASN A 224 -2.39 17.04 7.72
CA ASN A 224 -1.38 16.02 7.42
C ASN A 224 -0.48 15.62 8.61
N LEU A 225 -1.05 15.51 9.82
CA LEU A 225 -0.32 14.99 10.97
C LEU A 225 0.03 13.51 10.75
N ALA A 226 1.29 13.16 10.97
CA ALA A 226 1.74 11.76 10.90
C ALA A 226 1.07 10.92 12.01
N PRO A 227 0.97 9.59 11.85
CA PRO A 227 0.46 8.72 12.90
C PRO A 227 1.29 8.88 14.19
N GLY A 228 0.60 8.91 15.33
CA GLY A 228 1.26 9.09 16.62
C GLY A 228 0.30 9.58 17.70
N THR A 229 0.84 9.76 18.90
CA THR A 229 0.12 10.34 20.03
C THR A 229 0.48 11.82 20.15
N TYR A 230 -0.55 12.66 20.24
CA TYR A 230 -0.41 14.11 20.30
C TYR A 230 -1.18 14.68 21.47
N ILE A 231 -0.61 15.71 22.09
CA ILE A 231 -1.29 16.57 23.06
C ILE A 231 -1.81 17.79 22.30
N PHE A 232 -3.14 17.94 22.26
CA PHE A 232 -3.83 19.08 21.68
C PHE A 232 -4.18 20.08 22.79
N GLY A 233 -3.98 21.36 22.51
CA GLY A 233 -4.33 22.44 23.43
C GLY A 233 -4.35 23.80 22.73
N SER A 234 -4.58 24.86 23.51
CA SER A 234 -4.42 26.24 23.04
C SER A 234 -3.25 26.92 23.75
N PHE A 235 -2.68 27.94 23.09
CA PHE A 235 -1.88 28.92 23.82
C PHE A 235 -2.79 29.64 24.82
N GLN A 236 -2.25 29.98 25.99
CA GLN A 236 -3.03 30.63 27.05
C GLN A 236 -3.15 32.14 26.79
N ASP A 237 -4.35 32.67 26.94
CA ASP A 237 -4.59 34.11 27.09
C ASP A 237 -4.52 34.51 28.56
N TYR A 238 -4.48 35.82 28.82
CA TYR A 238 -4.29 36.37 30.17
C TYR A 238 -5.39 35.95 31.17
N PHE A 239 -6.63 35.75 30.73
CA PHE A 239 -7.78 35.38 31.59
C PHE A 239 -8.60 34.19 31.05
N CYS A 240 -8.16 33.55 29.97
CA CYS A 240 -8.90 32.47 29.32
C CYS A 240 -7.94 31.43 28.77
N GLY A 241 -8.42 30.20 28.62
CA GLY A 241 -7.69 29.13 27.96
C GLY A 241 -8.60 27.97 27.60
N THR A 242 -7.97 26.90 27.13
CA THR A 242 -8.63 25.61 26.93
C THR A 242 -8.03 24.55 27.85
N SER A 243 -8.79 23.46 28.03
CA SER A 243 -8.25 22.17 28.47
C SER A 243 -7.33 21.57 27.39
N SER A 244 -6.64 20.49 27.72
CA SER A 244 -5.83 19.71 26.79
C SER A 244 -6.39 18.31 26.58
N ALA A 245 -6.17 17.74 25.41
CA ALA A 245 -6.55 16.36 25.09
C ALA A 245 -5.36 15.60 24.50
N THR A 246 -5.06 14.41 25.04
CA THR A 246 -4.08 13.48 24.46
C THR A 246 -4.79 12.47 23.58
N VAL A 247 -4.45 12.44 22.29
CA VAL A 247 -5.12 11.59 21.29
C VAL A 247 -4.09 10.82 20.48
N THR A 248 -4.29 9.51 20.33
CA THR A 248 -3.51 8.67 19.42
C THR A 248 -4.23 8.59 18.07
N LEU A 249 -3.66 9.22 17.05
CA LEU A 249 -4.27 9.32 15.72
C LEU A 249 -4.36 7.94 15.07
N SER A 250 -5.54 7.59 14.59
CA SER A 250 -5.83 6.31 13.97
C SER A 250 -7.13 6.37 13.15
N ASP A 251 -7.31 5.39 12.27
CA ASP A 251 -8.47 5.32 11.37
C ASP A 251 -9.81 5.19 12.09
N SER A 252 -9.83 4.66 13.32
CA SER A 252 -11.06 4.52 14.09
C SER A 252 -11.60 5.85 14.63
N LEU A 253 -10.82 6.93 14.54
CA LEU A 253 -11.22 8.27 14.96
C LEU A 253 -11.69 9.16 13.79
N LEU A 254 -11.62 8.67 12.55
CA LEU A 254 -12.06 9.41 11.38
C LEU A 254 -13.58 9.52 11.36
N ASN A 255 -14.06 10.75 11.20
CA ASN A 255 -15.45 11.08 10.91
C ASN A 255 -15.77 10.80 9.43
N GLU A 256 -17.04 10.94 9.05
CA GLU A 256 -17.53 10.72 7.68
C GLU A 256 -16.82 11.59 6.62
N ASP A 257 -16.26 12.73 7.02
CA ASP A 257 -15.52 13.66 6.18
C ASP A 257 -14.00 13.39 6.11
N ASN A 258 -13.54 12.28 6.71
CA ASN A 258 -12.13 11.92 6.87
C ASN A 258 -11.29 12.90 7.72
N THR A 259 -11.92 13.60 8.67
CA THR A 259 -11.21 14.36 9.70
C THR A 259 -11.35 13.70 11.07
N ILE A 260 -10.39 13.94 11.95
CA ILE A 260 -10.51 13.60 13.38
C ILE A 260 -10.95 14.86 14.11
N GLU A 261 -12.01 14.80 14.90
CA GLU A 261 -12.41 15.90 15.76
C GLU A 261 -11.85 15.72 17.18
N VAL A 262 -11.26 16.77 17.74
CA VAL A 262 -10.78 16.81 19.12
C VAL A 262 -11.49 17.92 19.87
N THR A 263 -12.25 17.55 20.91
CA THR A 263 -13.00 18.53 21.71
C THR A 263 -12.15 19.10 22.84
N LEU A 264 -12.04 20.42 22.91
CA LEU A 264 -11.40 21.14 24.01
C LEU A 264 -12.43 22.04 24.72
N VAL A 265 -12.45 21.98 26.06
CA VAL A 265 -13.31 22.81 26.92
C VAL A 265 -12.63 24.14 27.24
N VAL A 266 -13.33 25.25 27.06
CA VAL A 266 -12.89 26.61 27.38
C VAL A 266 -13.16 26.92 28.85
N TRP A 267 -12.20 27.60 29.46
CA TRP A 267 -12.35 28.22 30.77
C TRP A 267 -11.91 29.68 30.69
N CYS A 268 -12.59 30.56 31.44
CA CYS A 268 -12.25 31.97 31.60
C CYS A 268 -12.50 32.39 33.05
N GLU A 269 -11.65 33.27 33.58
CA GLU A 269 -11.76 33.86 34.94
C GLU A 269 -12.76 35.02 35.02
#